data_AF-X1L4Q7-F1
#
_entry.id   AF-X1L4Q7-F1
#
_cell.length_a   1.000
_cell.length_b   1.000
_cell.length_c   1.000
_cell.angle_alpha   90.00
_cell.angle_beta   90.00
_cell.angle_gamma   90.00
#
_symmetry.space_group_name_H-M   'P 1'
#
loop_
_entity.id
_entity.type
_entity.pdbx_description
1 polymer ?
#
loop_
_entity_poly.entity_id
_entity_poly.type
_entity_poly.pdbx_seq_one_letter_code
_entity_poly.pdbx_strand_id
1 'polypeptide(L)'
;FLTEEEDRKRSRIQNYVNQLIFVNKKIEILIDKLLSNSQVPPIIILQADEGPYPPGRSTDWEQMSKAELRQKMKILNAYYLPNADKDVLYPSITPVNSFRLIFNLYFGTDFELLPDESYVHPDDHHPYKFFNVTDKLRQNNKED
;
A
#
# COMPACT_ATOMS: atom_id res chain seq x y z
N PHE A 1 -12.82 20.79 -11.43
CA PHE A 1 -12.97 19.33 -11.60
C PHE A 1 -13.18 19.04 -13.07
N LEU A 2 -12.74 17.89 -13.57
CA LEU A 2 -13.03 17.45 -14.94
C LEU A 2 -14.45 16.93 -15.01
N THR A 3 -15.11 17.14 -16.15
CA THR A 3 -16.35 16.43 -16.49
C THR A 3 -16.05 14.96 -16.84
N GLU A 4 -17.04 14.07 -16.74
CA GLU A 4 -16.87 12.67 -17.19
C GLU A 4 -16.43 12.57 -18.64
N GLU A 5 -16.94 13.46 -19.50
CA GLU A 5 -16.60 13.48 -20.93
C GLU A 5 -15.11 13.81 -21.14
N GLU A 6 -14.58 14.79 -20.40
CA GLU A 6 -13.16 15.14 -20.44
C GLU A 6 -12.27 14.05 -19.85
N ASP A 7 -12.71 13.37 -18.81
CA ASP A 7 -11.99 12.24 -18.21
C ASP A 7 -11.86 11.07 -19.19
N ARG A 8 -12.97 10.70 -19.86
CA ARG A 8 -13.00 9.61 -20.86
C ARG A 8 -12.17 9.88 -22.10
N LYS A 9 -11.92 11.15 -22.45
CA LYS A 9 -11.06 11.55 -23.59
C LYS A 9 -9.57 11.35 -23.30
N ARG A 10 -9.17 11.21 -22.03
CA ARG A 10 -7.77 11.05 -21.61
C ARG A 10 -7.43 9.58 -21.43
N SER A 11 -6.15 9.25 -21.56
CA SER A 11 -5.68 7.90 -21.25
C SER A 11 -5.75 7.64 -19.74
N ARG A 12 -5.92 6.36 -19.36
CA ARG A 12 -5.88 5.92 -17.95
C ARG A 12 -4.61 6.39 -17.24
N ILE A 13 -3.47 6.35 -17.94
CA ILE A 13 -2.17 6.80 -17.42
C ILE A 13 -2.20 8.31 -17.13
N GLN A 14 -2.72 9.12 -18.06
CA GLN A 14 -2.81 10.56 -17.87
C GLN A 14 -3.70 10.94 -16.70
N ASN A 15 -4.85 10.27 -16.54
CA ASN A 15 -5.76 10.52 -15.42
C ASN A 15 -5.11 10.10 -14.09
N TYR A 16 -4.47 8.93 -14.06
CA TYR A 16 -3.75 8.44 -12.88
C TYR A 16 -2.64 9.40 -12.43
N VAL A 17 -1.77 9.82 -13.36
CA VAL A 17 -0.66 10.75 -13.05
C VAL A 17 -1.17 12.10 -12.56
N ASN A 18 -2.23 12.64 -13.17
CA ASN A 18 -2.81 13.91 -12.74
C ASN A 18 -3.42 13.82 -11.33
N GLN A 19 -4.11 12.71 -11.01
CA GLN A 19 -4.61 12.46 -9.67
C GLN A 19 -3.46 12.36 -8.67
N LEU A 20 -2.40 11.62 -9.01
CA LEU A 20 -1.23 11.45 -8.15
C LEU A 20 -0.53 12.79 -7.85
N ILE A 21 -0.34 13.64 -8.86
CA ILE A 21 0.24 14.99 -8.67
C ILE A 21 -0.60 15.82 -7.70
N PHE A 22 -1.93 15.76 -7.84
CA PHE A 22 -2.81 16.51 -6.96
C PHE A 22 -2.81 15.96 -5.53
N VAL A 23 -2.93 14.64 -5.37
CA VAL A 23 -2.95 13.98 -4.06
C VAL A 23 -1.63 14.22 -3.33
N ASN A 24 -0.47 14.07 -4.00
CA ASN A 24 0.82 14.34 -3.40
C ASN A 24 0.89 15.77 -2.83
N LYS A 25 0.48 16.78 -3.60
CA LYS A 25 0.43 18.17 -3.11
C LYS A 25 -0.48 18.33 -1.89
N LYS A 26 -1.62 17.64 -1.84
CA LYS A 26 -2.55 17.71 -0.71
C LYS A 26 -2.00 17.00 0.53
N ILE A 27 -1.33 15.87 0.33
CA ILE A 27 -0.70 15.09 1.39
C ILE A 27 0.49 15.84 2.00
N GLU A 28 1.34 16.47 1.19
CA GLU A 28 2.43 17.32 1.69
C GLU A 28 1.88 18.43 2.60
N ILE A 29 0.86 19.17 2.14
CA ILE A 29 0.20 20.21 2.95
C ILE A 29 -0.39 19.62 4.25
N LEU A 30 -0.98 18.43 4.20
CA LEU A 30 -1.54 17.77 5.38
C LEU A 30 -0.44 17.39 6.37
N ILE A 31 0.62 16.74 5.89
CA ILE A 31 1.75 16.31 6.72
C ILE A 31 2.42 17.52 7.37
N ASP A 32 2.69 18.58 6.60
CA ASP A 32 3.27 19.82 7.13
C ASP A 32 2.42 20.39 8.27
N LYS A 33 1.09 20.42 8.10
CA LYS A 33 0.17 20.89 9.15
C LYS A 33 0.13 19.97 10.37
N LEU A 34 0.18 18.65 10.18
CA LEU A 34 0.20 17.70 11.29
C LEU A 34 1.50 17.86 12.10
N LEU A 35 2.63 18.04 11.41
CA LEU A 35 3.92 18.22 12.06
C LEU A 35 4.04 19.59 12.75
N SER A 36 3.57 20.67 12.13
CA SER A 36 3.74 22.03 12.67
C SER A 36 2.82 22.34 13.86
N ASN A 37 1.69 21.65 13.98
CA ASN A 37 0.66 21.95 14.99
C ASN A 37 0.60 20.93 16.13
N SER A 38 1.51 19.95 16.16
CA SER A 38 1.52 18.93 17.20
C SER A 38 2.57 19.23 18.27
N GLN A 39 2.13 19.38 19.52
CA GLN A 39 3.05 19.53 20.66
C GLN A 39 3.85 18.26 20.92
N VAL A 40 3.24 17.10 20.68
CA VAL A 40 3.88 15.78 20.75
C VAL A 40 4.12 15.32 19.31
N PRO A 41 5.36 14.99 18.90
CA PRO A 41 5.62 14.50 17.54
C PRO A 41 4.67 13.34 17.19
N PRO A 42 3.86 13.45 16.12
CA PRO A 42 2.86 12.45 15.80
C PRO A 42 3.50 11.22 15.14
N ILE A 43 2.92 10.05 15.36
CA ILE A 43 3.16 8.87 14.52
C ILE A 43 2.26 9.02 13.29
N ILE A 44 2.83 8.97 12.09
CA ILE A 44 2.06 9.08 10.84
C ILE A 44 2.28 7.83 10.01
N ILE A 45 1.18 7.19 9.62
CA ILE A 45 1.17 6.09 8.64
C ILE A 45 0.43 6.61 7.41
N LEU A 46 1.09 6.56 6.25
CA LEU A 46 0.47 6.83 4.96
C LEU A 46 0.45 5.55 4.17
N GLN A 47 -0.75 4.98 4.00
CA GLN A 47 -0.95 3.67 3.41
C GLN A 47 -2.05 3.74 2.34
N ALA A 48 -1.79 3.19 1.16
CA ALA A 48 -2.85 2.90 0.20
C ALA A 48 -3.54 1.58 0.57
N ASP A 49 -4.85 1.51 0.42
CA ASP A 49 -5.64 0.30 0.62
C ASP A 49 -5.32 -0.76 -0.44
N GLU A 50 -5.18 -0.32 -1.69
CA GLU A 50 -4.85 -1.15 -2.84
C GLU A 50 -4.10 -0.40 -3.94
N GLY A 51 -3.49 -1.15 -4.83
CA GLY A 51 -2.96 -0.67 -6.10
C GLY A 51 -4.02 -0.65 -7.21
N PRO A 52 -3.71 -0.02 -8.36
CA PRO A 52 -4.67 0.10 -9.46
C PRO A 52 -4.99 -1.26 -10.08
N TYR A 53 -6.24 -1.43 -10.54
CA TYR A 53 -6.67 -2.65 -11.22
C TYR A 53 -5.84 -2.90 -12.50
N PRO A 54 -5.29 -4.12 -12.67
CA PRO A 54 -4.61 -4.51 -13.89
C PRO A 54 -5.56 -4.46 -15.10
N PRO A 55 -5.03 -4.25 -16.31
CA PRO A 55 -5.84 -4.26 -17.52
C PRO A 55 -6.36 -5.68 -17.79
N GLY A 56 -7.68 -5.83 -17.86
CA GLY A 56 -8.32 -7.13 -18.09
C GLY A 56 -9.50 -7.33 -17.16
N ARG A 57 -10.33 -8.32 -17.46
CA ARG A 57 -11.56 -8.66 -16.72
C ARG A 57 -11.45 -9.95 -15.92
N SER A 58 -10.26 -10.55 -15.80
CA SER A 58 -10.14 -11.77 -15.01
C SER A 58 -10.40 -11.42 -13.55
N THR A 59 -11.58 -11.79 -13.08
CA THR A 59 -11.92 -11.79 -11.65
C THR A 59 -11.25 -12.94 -10.92
N ASP A 60 -10.58 -13.84 -11.64
CA ASP A 60 -9.76 -14.92 -11.07
C ASP A 60 -8.40 -14.36 -10.64
N TRP A 61 -8.32 -13.94 -9.37
CA TRP A 61 -7.09 -13.36 -8.82
C TRP A 61 -5.99 -14.40 -8.59
N GLU A 62 -6.36 -15.67 -8.44
CA GLU A 62 -5.40 -16.77 -8.26
C GLU A 62 -4.53 -16.94 -9.52
N GLN A 63 -5.18 -16.86 -10.69
CA GLN A 63 -4.54 -17.04 -11.99
C GLN A 63 -3.80 -15.81 -12.53
N MET A 64 -3.89 -14.66 -11.86
CA MET A 64 -3.23 -13.43 -12.31
C MET A 64 -1.73 -13.60 -12.42
N SER A 65 -1.12 -13.02 -13.44
CA SER A 65 0.34 -12.99 -13.57
C SER A 65 0.98 -12.23 -12.41
N LYS A 66 2.28 -12.48 -12.19
CA LYS A 66 3.08 -11.73 -11.20
C LYS A 66 3.02 -10.22 -11.42
N ALA A 67 3.02 -9.76 -12.67
CA ALA A 67 2.96 -8.33 -12.99
C ALA A 67 1.62 -7.72 -12.54
N GLU A 68 0.52 -8.42 -12.78
CA GLU A 68 -0.82 -7.98 -12.39
C GLU A 68 -1.00 -7.99 -10.87
N LEU A 69 -0.53 -9.05 -10.19
CA LEU A 69 -0.51 -9.11 -8.73
C LEU A 69 0.34 -7.98 -8.13
N ARG A 70 1.53 -7.71 -8.69
CA ARG A 70 2.35 -6.57 -8.26
C ARG A 70 1.64 -5.25 -8.50
N GLN A 71 0.92 -5.08 -9.61
CA GLN A 71 0.17 -3.86 -9.87
C GLN A 71 -0.93 -3.63 -8.82
N LYS A 72 -1.65 -4.70 -8.43
CA LYS A 72 -2.74 -4.62 -7.43
C LYS A 72 -2.24 -4.52 -6.00
N MET A 73 -1.19 -5.26 -5.62
CA MET A 73 -0.77 -5.42 -4.23
C MET A 73 0.38 -4.50 -3.81
N LYS A 74 1.10 -3.89 -4.76
CA LYS A 74 2.19 -2.95 -4.43
C LYS A 74 1.60 -1.59 -4.08
N ILE A 75 1.35 -1.39 -2.79
CA ILE A 75 0.82 -0.16 -2.22
C ILE A 75 1.92 0.81 -1.79
N LEU A 76 1.57 2.08 -1.67
CA LEU A 76 2.34 3.01 -0.84
C LEU A 76 2.16 2.59 0.62
N ASN A 77 3.27 2.42 1.34
CA ASN A 77 3.28 2.08 2.76
C ASN A 77 4.43 2.82 3.43
N ALA A 78 4.15 4.04 3.91
CA ALA A 78 5.15 4.96 4.45
C ALA A 78 4.86 5.30 5.91
N TYR A 79 5.94 5.48 6.68
CA TYR A 79 5.90 5.66 8.12
C TYR A 79 6.75 6.86 8.51
N TYR A 80 6.20 7.70 9.38
CA TYR A 80 6.95 8.67 10.16
C TYR A 80 6.85 8.23 11.62
N LEU A 81 7.97 7.75 12.16
CA LEU A 81 8.10 7.19 13.50
C LEU A 81 9.06 8.07 14.31
N PRO A 82 8.55 9.01 15.14
CA PRO A 82 9.39 9.90 15.93
C PRO A 82 10.31 9.13 16.89
N ASN A 83 11.59 9.50 16.94
CA ASN A 83 12.59 8.92 17.84
C ASN A 83 12.82 7.39 17.68
N ALA A 84 12.33 6.78 16.61
CA ALA A 84 12.65 5.39 16.28
C ALA A 84 13.89 5.33 15.37
N ASP A 85 14.72 4.31 15.59
CA ASP A 85 15.81 4.00 14.67
C ASP A 85 15.26 3.53 13.32
N LYS A 86 15.98 3.80 12.23
CA LYS A 86 15.50 3.48 10.87
C LYS A 86 15.45 1.99 10.58
N ASP A 87 16.19 1.19 11.33
CA ASP A 87 16.31 -0.26 11.20
C ASP A 87 15.13 -1.03 11.81
N VAL A 88 14.24 -0.37 12.57
CA VAL A 88 12.98 -0.96 13.02
C VAL A 88 12.05 -1.29 11.84
N LEU A 89 12.21 -0.59 10.72
CA LEU A 89 11.53 -0.85 9.46
C LEU A 89 12.46 -1.63 8.52
N TYR A 90 11.87 -2.52 7.74
CA TYR A 90 12.60 -3.36 6.80
C TYR A 90 11.89 -3.40 5.44
N PRO A 91 12.63 -3.59 4.31
CA PRO A 91 12.06 -3.40 2.98
C PRO A 91 10.87 -4.32 2.62
N SER A 92 10.76 -5.49 3.25
CA SER A 92 9.69 -6.46 3.01
C SER A 92 8.47 -6.29 3.92
N ILE A 93 8.45 -5.28 4.81
CA ILE A 93 7.36 -5.11 5.78
C ILE A 93 6.01 -5.00 5.09
N THR A 94 5.06 -5.79 5.56
CA THR A 94 3.67 -5.75 5.10
C THR A 94 2.78 -5.04 6.13
N PRO A 95 1.61 -4.52 5.70
CA PRO A 95 0.64 -3.89 6.61
C PRO A 95 0.20 -4.75 7.80
N VAL A 96 0.40 -6.08 7.73
CA VAL A 96 0.08 -7.01 8.83
C VAL A 96 0.82 -6.66 10.13
N ASN A 97 2.02 -6.07 9.99
CA ASN A 97 2.92 -5.76 11.09
C ASN A 97 2.97 -4.27 11.47
N SER A 98 2.28 -3.37 10.75
CA SER A 98 2.32 -1.92 11.01
C SER A 98 1.99 -1.57 12.45
N PHE A 99 0.82 -2.02 12.93
CA PHE A 99 0.36 -1.71 14.28
C PHE A 99 1.07 -2.54 15.35
N ARG A 100 1.47 -3.78 15.05
CA ARG A 100 2.27 -4.60 15.98
C ARG A 100 3.59 -3.91 16.31
N LEU A 101 4.30 -3.47 15.27
CA LEU A 101 5.54 -2.72 15.39
C LEU A 101 5.32 -1.42 16.17
N ILE A 102 4.33 -0.61 15.79
CA ILE A 102 4.06 0.67 16.44
C ILE A 102 3.65 0.49 17.91
N PHE A 103 2.82 -0.49 18.23
CA PHE A 103 2.41 -0.75 19.60
C PHE A 103 3.58 -1.20 20.47
N ASN A 104 4.46 -2.04 19.93
CA ASN A 104 5.66 -2.46 20.64
C ASN A 104 6.61 -1.28 20.88
N LEU A 105 6.80 -0.42 19.88
CA LEU A 105 7.73 0.71 19.97
C LEU A 105 7.25 1.81 20.93
N TYR A 106 5.95 2.12 20.93
CA TYR A 106 5.45 3.34 21.57
C TYR A 106 4.49 3.12 22.73
N PHE A 107 3.93 1.92 22.88
CA PHE A 107 2.83 1.65 23.82
C PHE A 107 3.17 0.53 24.82
N GLY A 108 4.41 0.05 24.85
CA GLY A 108 4.89 -0.92 25.82
C GLY A 108 4.23 -2.29 25.69
N THR A 109 3.83 -2.67 24.48
CA THR A 109 3.30 -4.01 24.18
C THR A 109 4.39 -4.94 23.68
N ASP A 110 4.12 -6.24 23.71
CA ASP A 110 5.03 -7.29 23.25
C ASP A 110 4.37 -8.20 22.21
N PHE A 111 3.77 -7.63 21.17
CA PHE A 111 3.17 -8.40 20.08
C PHE A 111 4.25 -9.10 19.24
N GLU A 112 4.12 -10.41 19.07
CA GLU A 112 4.91 -11.13 18.08
C GLU A 112 4.60 -10.61 16.66
N LEU A 113 5.66 -10.39 15.87
CA LEU A 113 5.51 -10.05 14.46
C LEU A 113 5.06 -11.29 13.68
N LEU A 114 4.10 -11.10 12.78
CA LEU A 114 3.61 -12.17 11.92
C LEU A 114 4.46 -12.30 10.65
N PRO A 115 4.42 -13.48 9.99
CA PRO A 115 4.97 -13.62 8.64
C PRO A 115 4.41 -12.56 7.68
N ASP A 116 5.29 -11.93 6.90
CA ASP A 116 4.92 -10.96 5.86
C ASP A 116 4.30 -11.62 4.63
N GLU A 117 3.09 -12.12 4.77
CA GLU A 117 2.38 -12.87 3.74
C GLU A 117 1.30 -12.06 3.04
N SER A 118 1.12 -12.39 1.76
CA SER A 118 0.16 -11.76 0.87
C SER A 118 -0.84 -12.80 0.39
N TYR A 119 -2.13 -12.48 0.50
CA TYR A 119 -3.23 -13.35 0.13
C TYR A 119 -4.14 -12.68 -0.89
N VAL A 120 -4.75 -13.47 -1.77
CA VAL A 120 -5.84 -13.05 -2.67
C VAL A 120 -7.04 -13.96 -2.50
N HIS A 121 -8.23 -13.46 -2.80
CA HIS A 121 -9.43 -14.28 -2.96
C HIS A 121 -9.62 -14.67 -4.42
N PRO A 122 -10.19 -15.84 -4.76
CA PRO A 122 -10.27 -16.27 -6.15
C PRO A 122 -11.20 -15.36 -6.96
N ASP A 123 -12.34 -14.94 -6.39
CA ASP A 123 -13.33 -14.08 -7.05
C ASP A 123 -14.27 -13.43 -6.02
N ASP A 124 -15.00 -12.41 -6.44
CA ASP A 124 -15.82 -11.57 -5.56
C ASP A 124 -16.97 -12.32 -4.86
N HIS A 125 -17.32 -13.53 -5.31
CA HIS A 125 -18.33 -14.39 -4.65
C HIS A 125 -17.72 -15.27 -3.55
N HIS A 126 -16.39 -15.37 -3.48
CA HIS A 126 -15.67 -16.17 -2.48
C HIS A 126 -14.64 -15.35 -1.68
N PRO A 127 -15.03 -14.22 -1.07
CA PRO A 127 -14.09 -13.30 -0.40
C PRO A 127 -13.38 -13.90 0.82
N TYR A 128 -13.88 -15.01 1.36
CA TYR A 128 -13.29 -15.70 2.52
C TYR A 128 -12.44 -16.93 2.16
N LYS A 129 -12.26 -17.20 0.86
CA LYS A 129 -11.32 -18.22 0.38
C LYS A 129 -10.02 -17.51 0.03
N PHE A 130 -8.92 -17.89 0.68
CA PHE A 130 -7.64 -17.21 0.54
C PHE A 130 -6.59 -18.10 -0.12
N PHE A 131 -5.84 -17.52 -1.03
CA PHE A 131 -4.68 -18.13 -1.69
C PHE A 131 -3.44 -17.32 -1.37
N ASN A 132 -2.42 -17.97 -0.82
CA ASN A 132 -1.15 -17.35 -0.53
C ASN A 132 -0.38 -17.11 -1.83
N VAL A 133 -0.07 -15.84 -2.14
CA VAL A 133 0.68 -15.41 -3.33
C VAL A 133 2.05 -14.82 -2.99
N THR A 134 2.49 -15.00 -1.74
CA THR A 134 3.73 -14.41 -1.21
C THR A 134 4.94 -14.76 -2.06
N ASP A 135 5.14 -16.03 -2.39
CA ASP A 135 6.29 -16.47 -3.18
C ASP A 135 6.25 -15.95 -4.61
N LYS A 136 5.05 -15.91 -5.21
CA LYS A 136 4.84 -15.37 -6.56
C LYS A 136 5.24 -13.88 -6.63
N LEU A 137 5.00 -13.12 -5.57
CA LEU A 137 5.41 -11.71 -5.47
C LEU A 137 6.91 -11.55 -5.18
N ARG A 138 7.50 -12.45 -4.37
CA ARG A 138 8.89 -12.36 -3.91
C ARG A 138 9.93 -12.92 -4.87
N GLN A 139 9.55 -13.80 -5.80
CA GLN A 139 10.47 -14.30 -6.82
C GLN A 139 11.16 -13.10 -7.51
N ASN A 140 12.47 -12.97 -7.38
CA ASN A 140 13.25 -12.10 -8.24
C ASN A 140 13.39 -12.85 -9.56
N ASN A 141 12.83 -12.31 -10.64
CA ASN A 141 13.40 -12.68 -11.93
C ASN A 141 14.76 -12.00 -11.92
N LYS A 142 15.83 -12.81 -11.82
CA LYS A 142 17.15 -12.37 -12.26
C LYS A 142 17.03 -12.11 -13.75
N GLU A 143 16.54 -10.95 -14.14
CA GLU A 143 16.49 -10.37 -15.51
C GLU A 143 15.47 -9.23 -15.47
N ASP A 144 15.94 -8.07 -15.00
CA ASP A 144 15.52 -6.71 -15.41
C ASP A 144 16.64 -5.74 -14.99
#